data_AF-A0A946SR31-F1
#
_entry.id   AF-A0A946SR31-F1
#
_cell.length_a   1.000
_cell.length_b   1.000
_cell.length_c   1.000
_cell.angle_alpha   90.00
_cell.angle_beta   90.00
_cell.angle_gamma   90.00
#
_symmetry.space_group_name_H-M   'P 1'
#
loop_
_entity.id
_entity.type
_entity.pdbx_description
1 polymer ?
#
loop_
_entity_poly.entity_id
_entity_poly.type
_entity_poly.pdbx_seq_one_letter_code
_entity_poly.pdbx_strand_id
1 'polypeptide(L)'
;MSNAPNRIDGTKTVRDESGRFVKGNPGGPGRPCRAVETDYLLALSDVVNIEDWKGICRRAVADALEGDGKARDWLTALLVRDAPTLIQIRAEELAGIDGLATRALMLRVEDDFSRALSDPLGLADDAAGGP
;
A
#
# COMPACT_ATOMS: atom_id res chain seq x y z
N MET A 1 -39.38 36.98 35.01
CA MET A 1 -38.88 35.85 35.83
C MET A 1 -38.17 34.92 34.86
N SER A 2 -36.86 35.05 34.70
CA SER A 2 -36.10 34.37 33.64
C SER A 2 -35.27 33.23 34.23
N ASN A 3 -35.34 32.10 33.54
CA ASN A 3 -35.11 30.74 34.00
C ASN A 3 -33.61 30.44 34.18
N ALA A 4 -33.27 29.68 35.22
CA ALA A 4 -31.88 29.35 35.55
C ALA A 4 -31.28 28.39 34.50
N PRO A 5 -30.01 28.56 34.10
CA PRO A 5 -29.36 27.63 33.19
C PRO A 5 -29.14 26.28 33.88
N ASN A 6 -29.60 25.22 33.21
CA ASN A 6 -29.59 23.85 33.70
C ASN A 6 -28.13 23.37 33.89
N ARG A 7 -27.75 23.11 35.14
CA ARG A 7 -26.40 22.65 35.54
C ARG A 7 -26.30 21.15 35.28
N ILE A 8 -25.53 20.76 34.26
CA ILE A 8 -25.05 19.39 34.10
C ILE A 8 -23.53 19.41 34.12
N ASP A 9 -23.01 18.77 35.15
CA ASP A 9 -21.60 18.58 35.50
C ASP A 9 -20.80 17.84 34.41
N GLY A 10 -19.50 18.14 34.36
CA GLY A 10 -18.46 17.40 33.65
C GLY A 10 -18.38 17.61 32.13
N THR A 11 -17.49 18.51 31.68
CA THR A 11 -16.94 18.54 30.30
C THR A 11 -17.91 18.74 29.12
N LYS A 12 -18.97 19.56 29.26
CA LYS A 12 -19.88 19.83 28.13
C LYS A 12 -19.73 21.25 27.58
N THR A 13 -19.41 21.34 26.30
CA THR A 13 -19.52 22.56 25.49
C THR A 13 -20.90 23.18 25.72
N VAL A 14 -20.96 24.39 26.26
CA VAL A 14 -22.20 25.11 26.51
C VAL A 14 -22.90 25.32 25.16
N ARG A 15 -24.11 24.78 25.06
CA ARG A 15 -25.01 24.92 23.90
C ARG A 15 -26.19 25.80 24.29
N ASP A 16 -26.75 26.54 23.34
CA ASP A 16 -27.97 27.32 23.55
C ASP A 16 -29.22 26.42 23.64
N GLU A 17 -30.37 27.03 23.95
CA GLU A 17 -31.68 26.34 24.03
C GLU A 17 -32.10 25.70 22.69
N SER A 18 -31.46 26.10 21.58
CA SER A 18 -31.64 25.53 20.25
C SER A 18 -30.58 24.48 19.88
N GLY A 19 -29.72 24.10 20.83
CA GLY A 19 -28.67 23.08 20.69
C GLY A 19 -27.42 23.53 19.91
N ARG A 20 -27.28 24.82 19.60
CA ARG A 20 -26.12 25.39 18.88
C ARG A 20 -24.99 25.74 19.84
N PHE A 21 -23.76 25.79 19.33
CA PHE A 21 -22.62 26.24 20.11
C PHE A 21 -22.75 27.73 20.46
N VAL A 22 -22.60 28.06 21.75
CA VAL A 22 -22.62 29.46 22.19
C VAL A 22 -21.37 30.19 21.72
N LYS A 23 -21.54 31.39 21.17
CA LYS A 23 -20.44 32.26 20.70
C LYS A 23 -19.49 32.57 21.87
N GLY A 24 -18.21 32.26 21.71
CA GLY A 24 -17.17 32.50 22.71
C GLY A 24 -16.68 31.26 23.47
N ASN A 25 -17.30 30.09 23.25
CA ASN A 25 -16.81 28.84 23.83
C ASN A 25 -15.71 28.21 22.95
N PRO A 26 -14.61 27.69 23.52
CA PRO A 26 -13.60 26.98 22.74
C PRO A 26 -14.24 25.76 22.07
N GLY A 27 -14.01 25.61 20.76
CA GLY A 27 -14.42 24.42 20.03
C GLY A 27 -13.83 23.17 20.68
N GLY A 28 -14.60 22.07 20.69
CA GLY A 28 -14.08 20.80 21.18
C GLY A 28 -12.83 20.36 20.40
N PRO A 29 -12.00 19.47 20.94
CA PRO A 29 -10.86 18.93 20.21
C PRO A 29 -11.38 18.38 18.88
N GLY A 30 -10.87 18.94 17.78
CA GLY A 30 -11.27 18.55 16.43
C GLY A 30 -11.12 17.05 16.23
N ARG A 31 -11.79 16.51 15.21
CA ARG A 31 -11.66 15.09 14.86
C ARG A 31 -10.17 14.75 14.70
N PRO A 32 -9.65 13.71 15.39
CA PRO A 32 -8.28 13.26 15.20
C PRO A 32 -7.98 13.06 13.72
N CYS A 33 -6.75 13.39 13.33
CA CYS A 33 -6.27 13.16 11.97
C CYS A 33 -6.49 11.67 11.62
N ARG A 34 -6.96 11.39 10.40
CA ARG A 34 -7.10 10.01 9.96
C ARG A 34 -5.70 9.40 9.90
N ALA A 35 -5.56 8.19 10.44
CA ALA A 35 -4.37 7.37 10.18
C ALA A 35 -4.16 7.31 8.67
N VAL A 36 -2.94 7.58 8.23
CA VAL A 36 -2.58 7.55 6.82
C VAL A 36 -2.39 6.10 6.38
N GLU A 37 -2.46 5.83 5.08
CA GLU A 37 -2.25 4.48 4.52
C GLU A 37 -0.93 3.86 5.02
N THR A 38 0.10 4.67 5.16
CA THR A 38 1.40 4.29 5.74
C THR A 38 1.28 3.71 7.15
N ASP A 39 0.42 4.26 8.01
CA ASP A 39 0.27 3.80 9.39
C ASP A 39 -0.31 2.37 9.43
N TYR A 40 -1.26 2.08 8.54
CA TYR A 40 -1.83 0.74 8.40
C TYR A 40 -0.83 -0.25 7.84
N LEU A 41 -0.01 0.17 6.87
CA LEU A 41 1.02 -0.69 6.28
C LEU A 41 2.13 -1.02 7.28
N LEU A 42 2.55 -0.07 8.10
CA LEU A 42 3.52 -0.29 9.18
C LEU A 42 2.96 -1.26 10.24
N ALA A 43 1.73 -1.04 10.70
CA ALA A 43 1.08 -1.94 11.64
C ALA A 43 0.91 -3.36 11.07
N LEU A 44 0.63 -3.47 9.76
CA LEU A 44 0.56 -4.77 9.07
C LEU A 44 1.94 -5.45 9.01
N SER A 45 3.00 -4.70 8.69
CA SER A 45 4.37 -5.24 8.62
C SER A 45 4.89 -5.70 9.98
N ASP A 46 4.45 -5.06 11.07
CA ASP A 46 4.85 -5.45 12.43
C ASP A 46 4.23 -6.79 12.86
N VAL A 47 3.06 -7.12 12.32
CA VAL A 47 2.30 -8.33 12.70
C VAL A 47 2.58 -9.50 11.76
N VAL A 48 2.68 -9.26 10.45
CA VAL A 48 2.83 -10.33 9.46
C VAL A 48 4.30 -10.68 9.30
N ASN A 49 4.74 -11.70 10.02
CA ASN A 49 6.05 -12.28 9.79
C ASN A 49 6.07 -13.17 8.53
N ILE A 50 7.27 -13.54 8.09
CA ILE A 50 7.48 -14.32 6.87
C ILE A 50 6.87 -15.73 6.93
N GLU A 51 6.78 -16.34 8.11
CA GLU A 51 6.24 -17.70 8.26
C GLU A 51 4.71 -17.70 8.19
N ASP A 52 4.06 -16.70 8.79
CA ASP A 52 2.61 -16.50 8.66
C ASP A 52 2.24 -16.23 7.20
N TRP A 53 3.04 -15.41 6.51
CA TRP A 53 2.87 -15.16 5.09
C TRP A 53 3.00 -16.44 4.25
N LYS A 54 4.03 -17.25 4.48
CA LYS A 54 4.16 -18.57 3.83
C LYS A 54 2.99 -19.49 4.13
N GLY A 55 2.40 -19.40 5.33
CA GLY A 55 1.19 -20.11 5.70
C GLY A 55 0.00 -19.74 4.81
N ILE A 56 -0.23 -18.43 4.62
CA ILE A 56 -1.27 -17.90 3.74
C ILE A 56 -1.05 -18.36 2.30
N CYS A 57 0.18 -18.26 1.78
CA CYS A 57 0.50 -18.70 0.42
C CYS A 57 0.22 -20.20 0.23
N ARG A 58 0.65 -21.06 1.17
CA ARG A 58 0.38 -22.50 1.10
C ARG A 58 -1.11 -22.80 1.08
N ARG A 59 -1.88 -22.09 1.91
CA ARG A 59 -3.34 -22.26 1.96
C ARG A 59 -3.99 -21.86 0.64
N ALA A 60 -3.65 -20.70 0.10
CA ALA A 60 -4.18 -20.23 -1.17
C ALA A 60 -3.85 -21.19 -2.33
N VAL A 61 -2.65 -21.79 -2.34
CA VAL A 61 -2.30 -22.82 -3.34
C VAL A 61 -3.19 -24.06 -3.18
N ALA A 62 -3.40 -24.54 -1.95
CA ALA A 62 -4.28 -25.68 -1.70
C ALA A 62 -5.73 -25.39 -2.15
N ASP A 63 -6.30 -24.25 -1.76
CA ASP A 63 -7.66 -23.85 -2.14
C ASP A 63 -7.80 -23.70 -3.67
N ALA A 64 -6.79 -23.14 -4.34
CA ALA A 64 -6.76 -23.00 -5.80
C ALA A 64 -6.74 -24.36 -6.52
N LEU A 65 -5.98 -25.33 -5.98
CA LEU A 65 -5.92 -26.70 -6.50
C LEU A 65 -7.24 -27.45 -6.29
N GLU A 66 -7.94 -27.18 -5.19
CA GLU A 66 -9.29 -27.73 -4.93
C GLU A 66 -10.38 -27.06 -5.78
N GLY A 67 -10.05 -25.97 -6.48
CA GLY A 67 -10.90 -25.36 -7.48
C GLY A 67 -11.45 -23.99 -7.13
N ASP A 68 -11.03 -23.38 -6.02
CA ASP A 68 -11.45 -22.03 -5.64
C ASP A 68 -10.98 -20.99 -6.68
N GLY A 69 -11.95 -20.36 -7.34
CA GLY A 69 -11.71 -19.31 -8.32
C GLY A 69 -11.02 -18.08 -7.72
N LYS A 70 -11.39 -17.67 -6.50
CA LYS A 70 -10.80 -16.47 -5.87
C LYS A 70 -9.34 -16.67 -5.52
N ALA A 71 -8.98 -17.87 -5.05
CA ALA A 71 -7.60 -18.21 -4.77
C ALA A 71 -6.76 -18.20 -6.06
N ARG A 72 -7.28 -18.73 -7.17
CA ARG A 72 -6.63 -18.67 -8.50
C ARG A 72 -6.45 -17.25 -8.99
N ASP A 73 -7.49 -16.42 -8.89
CA ASP A 73 -7.44 -15.02 -9.32
C ASP A 73 -6.39 -14.24 -8.51
N TRP A 74 -6.38 -14.40 -7.19
CA TRP A 74 -5.40 -13.76 -6.31
C TRP A 74 -3.96 -14.18 -6.62
N LEU A 75 -3.71 -15.49 -6.78
CA LEU A 75 -2.39 -16.00 -7.15
C LEU A 75 -1.94 -15.49 -8.52
N THR A 76 -2.85 -15.50 -9.51
CA THR A 76 -2.54 -15.05 -10.87
C THR A 76 -2.21 -13.56 -10.90
N ALA A 77 -2.94 -12.73 -10.13
CA ALA A 77 -2.66 -11.30 -10.03
C ALA A 77 -1.25 -10.99 -9.46
N LEU A 78 -0.77 -11.82 -8.53
CA LEU A 78 0.55 -11.66 -7.93
C LEU A 78 1.68 -12.23 -8.81
N LEU A 79 1.45 -13.37 -9.46
CA LEU A 79 2.47 -14.08 -10.22
C LEU A 79 2.60 -13.59 -11.67
N VAL A 80 1.51 -13.07 -12.22
CA VAL A 80 1.34 -12.84 -13.67
C VAL A 80 0.89 -11.41 -13.93
N ARG A 81 1.50 -10.44 -13.22
CA ARG A 81 1.09 -9.04 -13.26
C ARG A 81 1.25 -8.39 -14.65
N ASP A 82 2.26 -8.83 -15.41
CA ASP A 82 2.63 -8.29 -16.73
C ASP A 82 2.71 -9.39 -17.81
N ALA A 83 1.73 -10.31 -17.86
CA ALA A 83 1.72 -11.37 -18.86
C ALA A 83 1.58 -10.84 -20.30
N PRO A 84 2.33 -11.41 -21.26
CA PRO A 84 1.98 -11.26 -22.66
C PRO A 84 0.59 -11.84 -22.94
N THR A 85 -0.15 -11.16 -23.80
CA THR A 85 -1.38 -11.74 -24.37
C THR A 85 -1.07 -12.96 -25.24
N LEU A 86 -2.03 -13.86 -25.40
CA LEU A 86 -1.88 -15.02 -26.30
C LEU A 86 -1.47 -14.60 -27.73
N ILE A 87 -2.01 -13.48 -28.23
CA ILE A 87 -1.66 -12.97 -29.56
C ILE A 87 -0.19 -12.54 -29.62
N GLN A 88 0.33 -11.88 -28.58
CA GLN A 88 1.75 -11.50 -28.52
C GLN A 88 2.64 -12.74 -28.48
N ILE A 89 2.32 -13.73 -27.64
CA ILE A 89 3.09 -14.99 -27.59
C ILE A 89 3.15 -15.64 -28.98
N ARG A 90 2.01 -15.70 -29.69
CA ARG A 90 1.95 -16.30 -31.04
C ARG A 90 2.70 -15.48 -32.08
N ALA A 91 2.67 -14.15 -31.99
CA ALA A 91 3.42 -13.29 -32.89
C ALA A 91 4.94 -13.42 -32.67
N GLU A 92 5.38 -13.47 -31.41
CA GLU A 92 6.78 -13.69 -31.03
C GLU A 92 7.27 -15.06 -31.54
N GLU A 93 6.48 -16.12 -31.35
CA GLU A 93 6.76 -17.48 -31.85
C GLU A 93 6.92 -17.51 -33.38
N LEU A 94 5.97 -16.92 -34.11
CA LEU A 94 6.03 -16.86 -35.58
C LEU A 94 7.23 -16.05 -36.08
N ALA A 95 7.60 -14.99 -35.36
CA ALA A 95 8.75 -14.16 -35.68
C ALA A 95 10.10 -14.78 -35.25
N GLY A 96 10.08 -15.91 -34.52
CA GLY A 96 11.28 -16.51 -33.95
C GLY A 96 11.96 -15.66 -32.88
N ILE A 97 11.21 -14.78 -32.21
CA ILE A 97 11.71 -13.85 -31.19
C ILE A 97 11.56 -14.50 -29.81
N ASP A 98 12.61 -14.49 -29.01
CA ASP A 98 12.52 -14.79 -27.58
C ASP A 98 11.98 -13.57 -26.82
N GLY A 99 10.66 -13.54 -26.63
CA GLY A 99 9.98 -12.46 -25.91
C GLY A 99 10.33 -12.39 -24.42
N LEU A 100 10.79 -13.50 -23.81
CA LEU A 100 11.24 -13.51 -22.42
C LEU A 100 12.61 -12.84 -22.30
N ALA A 101 13.55 -13.19 -23.18
CA ALA A 101 14.87 -12.54 -23.22
C ALA A 101 14.74 -11.03 -23.47
N THR A 102 13.82 -10.64 -24.36
CA THR A 102 13.56 -9.22 -24.67
C THR A 102 13.00 -8.47 -23.45
N ARG A 103 12.04 -9.06 -22.73
CA ARG A 103 11.49 -8.46 -21.50
C ARG A 103 12.50 -8.40 -20.37
N ALA A 104 13.34 -9.43 -20.20
CA ALA A 104 14.40 -9.43 -19.20
C ALA A 104 15.43 -8.32 -19.47
N LEU A 105 15.74 -8.06 -20.75
CA LEU A 105 16.59 -6.94 -21.14
C LEU A 105 15.93 -5.58 -20.79
N MET A 106 14.64 -5.41 -21.08
CA MET A 106 13.90 -4.19 -20.75
C MET A 106 13.92 -3.90 -19.25
N LEU A 107 13.65 -4.90 -18.41
CA LEU A 107 13.68 -4.74 -16.94
C LEU A 107 15.08 -4.34 -16.45
N ARG A 108 16.14 -4.90 -17.03
CA ARG A 108 17.52 -4.50 -16.69
C ARG A 108 17.82 -3.06 -17.09
N VAL A 109 17.39 -2.63 -18.28
CA VAL A 109 17.60 -1.25 -18.73
C VAL A 109 16.87 -0.28 -17.80
N GLU A 110 15.68 -0.62 -17.35
CA GLU A 110 14.91 0.23 -16.43
C GLU A 110 15.55 0.29 -15.03
N ASP A 111 16.05 -0.84 -14.51
CA ASP A 111 16.84 -0.89 -13.28
C ASP A 111 18.15 -0.09 -13.39
N ASP A 112 18.89 -0.26 -14.48
CA ASP A 112 20.16 0.42 -14.73
C ASP A 112 19.94 1.93 -14.89
N PHE A 113 18.88 2.33 -15.57
CA PHE A 113 18.49 3.74 -15.71
C PHE A 113 18.05 4.33 -14.36
N SER A 114 17.26 3.60 -13.58
CA SER A 114 16.88 4.01 -12.24
C SER A 114 18.10 4.20 -11.32
N ARG A 115 19.06 3.28 -11.38
CA ARG A 115 20.34 3.39 -10.65
C ARG A 115 21.13 4.61 -11.10
N ALA A 116 21.28 4.83 -12.40
CA ALA A 116 21.96 5.99 -12.95
C ALA A 116 21.27 7.32 -12.57
N LEU A 117 19.95 7.35 -12.41
CA LEU A 117 19.26 8.54 -11.88
C LEU A 117 19.42 8.71 -10.38
N SER A 118 19.58 7.62 -9.63
CA SER A 118 19.78 7.66 -8.16
C SER A 118 21.20 8.04 -7.75
N ASP A 119 22.21 7.68 -8.54
CA ASP A 119 23.60 8.12 -8.39
C ASP A 119 24.20 8.50 -9.76
N PRO A 120 23.87 9.69 -10.29
CA PRO A 120 24.24 10.11 -11.64
C PRO A 120 25.73 10.37 -11.85
N LEU A 121 26.52 10.36 -10.78
CA LEU A 121 27.97 10.61 -10.84
C LEU A 121 28.79 9.44 -10.28
N GLY A 122 28.15 8.37 -9.78
CA GLY A 122 28.84 7.22 -9.17
C GLY A 122 29.60 7.57 -7.90
N LEU A 123 29.23 8.66 -7.21
CA LEU A 123 29.99 9.22 -6.09
C LEU A 123 29.70 8.51 -4.76
N ALA A 124 28.77 7.57 -4.72
CA ALA A 124 28.36 6.91 -3.48
C ALA A 124 29.41 5.92 -2.94
N ASP A 125 30.30 5.36 -3.78
CA ASP A 125 31.29 4.35 -3.36
C ASP A 125 32.63 4.93 -2.85
N ASP A 126 32.94 6.20 -3.16
CA ASP A 126 34.25 6.79 -2.86
C ASP A 126 34.37 7.35 -1.42
N ALA A 127 33.25 7.45 -0.67
CA ALA A 127 33.24 8.06 0.65
C ALA A 127 33.61 7.10 1.81
N ALA A 128 33.85 5.81 1.53
CA ALA A 128 34.14 4.79 2.55
C ALA A 128 35.61 4.33 2.61
N GLY A 129 36.50 4.94 1.83
CA GLY A 129 37.94 4.63 1.80
C GLY A 129 38.79 5.67 2.52
N GLY A 130 38.68 5.77 3.85
CA GLY A 130 39.63 6.53 4.67
C GLY A 130 40.90 5.70 4.97
N PRO A 131 42.10 6.32 5.03
CA PRO A 131 43.37 5.63 5.27
C PRO A 131 43.48 5.00 6.66
#